data_AF-A0A7J4PSC4-F1
#
_entry.id   AF-A0A7J4PSC4-F1
#
_cell.length_a   1.000
_cell.length_b   1.000
_cell.length_c   1.000
_cell.angle_alpha   90.00
_cell.angle_beta   90.00
_cell.angle_gamma   90.00
#
_symmetry.space_group_name_H-M   'P 1'
#
loop_
_entity.id
_entity.type
_entity.pdbx_description
1 polymer ?
#
loop_
_entity_poly.entity_id
_entity_poly.type
_entity_poly.pdbx_seq_one_letter_code
_entity_poly.pdbx_strand_id
1 'polypeptide(L)'
;MDAADVIDTEPRLVAFSTELDDPLGRFTAGDLLITNGAVIPNRALLANFDIEKRGDLGLDAVHFVGDPNSITKFLDYASDVSRDRWLENPGMLPQTLEEYGIDIWFSTEGTAPKIENPLFIDGDLLSAQGNIVAKNSLLLSSAVPAGIPSRGVDFGLDAVTTDRGGNRQLIHFSTEILYRGRPAFSDGDVLLLGDGVVCTNEDITRCFEPKTKELGLDALSLALGRMEKPPCGAAIIRVGGMPVGNINSEGLANGWSATTPPFEAFDSPFGGTVEILGLMPSCEECKRFKVEYGEWSGPTTPPGPASFKPLTDSFKEWTFIWPSLWVRVDRIPTSEGWLDIICDSDPVMGGLYYPWNTGDKNGKYSLRLTVEDVGGTEHVSSPVVVVIDNIHPNATLSLLSTPNCGDIKIGDTVTGKITATDDHFYSYKLSYRCGLHPPCPGSILPVRKYANVSDQGDAGLTFTWNTTDLPPCGYEIRLEVWDRTIVNNGRGWAEPGYAHRSVDYDFFCLEAPE
;
A
#
# COMPACT_ATOMS: atom_id res chain seq x y z
N MET A 1 14.38 5.92 26.16
CA MET A 1 13.47 7.07 25.97
C MET A 1 12.56 6.53 24.92
N ASP A 2 11.34 6.21 25.29
CA ASP A 2 10.55 5.24 24.51
C ASP A 2 9.31 5.92 23.97
N ALA A 3 9.15 7.20 24.28
CA ALA A 3 8.24 8.08 23.58
C ALA A 3 8.83 9.49 23.68
N ALA A 4 8.65 10.31 22.65
CA ALA A 4 8.96 11.72 22.74
C ALA A 4 8.11 12.57 21.78
N ASP A 5 7.73 13.75 22.26
CA ASP A 5 7.08 14.78 21.47
C ASP A 5 7.63 16.17 21.83
N VAL A 6 8.21 16.85 20.84
CA VAL A 6 8.73 18.21 20.97
C VAL A 6 7.60 19.21 20.73
N ILE A 7 7.04 19.73 21.83
CA ILE A 7 5.89 20.66 21.80
C ILE A 7 6.33 22.06 21.39
N ASP A 8 7.38 22.59 22.01
CA ASP A 8 7.91 23.92 21.69
C ASP A 8 9.43 23.98 21.89
N THR A 9 10.13 24.39 20.84
CA THR A 9 11.60 24.48 20.81
C THR A 9 12.16 25.69 21.55
N GLU A 10 11.39 26.77 21.74
CA GLU A 10 11.88 27.99 22.39
C GLU A 10 11.94 27.86 23.93
N PRO A 11 10.84 27.53 24.64
CA PRO A 11 10.89 27.18 26.05
C PRO A 11 11.48 25.76 26.27
N ARG A 12 11.76 25.01 25.19
CA ARG A 12 12.24 23.61 25.22
C ARG A 12 11.28 22.70 25.97
N LEU A 13 9.99 22.85 25.65
CA LEU A 13 8.92 22.05 26.20
C LEU A 13 8.85 20.74 25.41
N VAL A 14 9.21 19.65 26.09
CA VAL A 14 9.25 18.30 25.51
C VAL A 14 8.52 17.37 26.45
N ALA A 15 7.63 16.56 25.90
CA ALA A 15 7.01 15.45 26.59
C ALA A 15 7.71 14.15 26.18
N PHE A 16 7.98 13.26 27.11
CA PHE A 16 8.71 12.02 26.85
C PHE A 16 8.42 10.96 27.90
N SER A 17 8.75 9.71 27.59
CA SER A 17 8.68 8.56 28.50
C SER A 17 10.03 7.85 28.60
N THR A 18 10.16 6.99 29.60
CA THR A 18 11.34 6.17 29.88
C THR A 18 10.97 4.77 30.36
N GLU A 19 11.80 3.78 30.06
CA GLU A 19 11.63 2.38 30.52
C GLU A 19 12.04 2.16 31.98
N LEU A 20 12.53 3.19 32.65
CA LEU A 20 13.13 3.07 33.97
C LEU A 20 12.36 3.88 35.00
N ASP A 21 12.09 3.24 36.14
CA ASP A 21 11.59 3.92 37.32
C ASP A 21 12.62 4.93 37.86
N ASP A 22 12.13 6.06 38.36
CA ASP A 22 12.98 6.96 39.13
C ASP A 22 13.39 6.29 40.46
N PRO A 23 14.69 6.22 40.80
CA PRO A 23 15.14 5.58 42.04
C PRO A 23 14.58 6.21 43.33
N LEU A 24 14.05 7.43 43.26
CA LEU A 24 13.44 8.14 44.39
C LEU A 24 11.91 8.07 44.35
N GLY A 25 11.32 7.31 43.41
CA GLY A 25 9.88 7.09 43.28
C GLY A 25 9.10 8.31 42.77
N ARG A 26 9.76 9.25 42.07
CA ARG A 26 9.10 10.45 41.53
C ARG A 26 8.23 10.16 40.31
N PHE A 27 8.59 9.15 39.53
CA PHE A 27 7.84 8.63 38.39
C PHE A 27 8.17 7.14 38.19
N THR A 28 7.34 6.43 37.45
CA THR A 28 7.57 5.04 37.02
C THR A 28 7.83 4.97 35.53
N ALA A 29 8.33 3.82 35.06
CA ALA A 29 8.43 3.53 33.63
C ALA A 29 7.07 3.77 32.94
N GLY A 30 7.06 4.30 31.72
CA GLY A 30 5.82 4.61 31.00
C GLY A 30 5.08 5.88 31.47
N ASP A 31 5.44 6.51 32.59
CA ASP A 31 4.84 7.80 32.95
C ASP A 31 5.23 8.87 31.91
N LEU A 32 4.28 9.72 31.53
CA LEU A 32 4.53 10.85 30.64
C LEU A 32 5.17 12.00 31.42
N LEU A 33 6.44 12.27 31.14
CA LEU A 33 7.27 13.29 31.76
C LEU A 33 7.35 14.51 30.86
N ILE A 34 7.29 15.70 31.47
CA ILE A 34 7.43 16.96 30.73
C ILE A 34 8.59 17.76 31.32
N THR A 35 9.37 18.43 30.46
CA THR A 35 10.55 19.21 30.86
C THR A 35 10.24 20.37 31.83
N ASN A 36 8.97 20.78 31.96
CA ASN A 36 8.52 21.76 32.95
C ASN A 36 8.27 21.15 34.35
N GLY A 37 8.43 19.83 34.52
CA GLY A 37 8.28 19.12 35.79
C GLY A 37 6.94 18.41 35.98
N ALA A 38 6.00 18.52 35.03
CA ALA A 38 4.77 17.75 35.08
C ALA A 38 5.04 16.25 34.89
N VAL A 39 4.29 15.42 35.64
CA VAL A 39 4.34 13.95 35.58
C VAL A 39 2.92 13.43 35.51
N ILE A 40 2.54 12.90 34.34
CA ILE A 40 1.22 12.33 34.08
C ILE A 40 1.38 10.80 34.02
N PRO A 41 0.80 10.04 34.96
CA PRO A 41 0.97 8.60 34.96
C PRO A 41 0.25 7.95 33.77
N ASN A 42 0.82 6.92 33.14
CA ASN A 42 0.19 6.25 31.98
C ASN A 42 -1.22 5.72 32.31
N ARG A 43 -1.45 5.33 33.56
CA ARG A 43 -2.78 4.91 34.03
C ARG A 43 -3.84 6.00 33.84
N ALA A 44 -3.46 7.29 33.87
CA ALA A 44 -4.38 8.38 33.57
C ALA A 44 -4.70 8.49 32.07
N LEU A 45 -3.74 8.18 31.17
CA LEU A 45 -3.97 8.10 29.72
C LEU A 45 -4.99 7.00 29.37
N LEU A 46 -5.00 5.94 30.18
CA LEU A 46 -5.84 4.76 30.01
C LEU A 46 -7.22 4.86 30.69
N ALA A 47 -7.56 6.00 31.30
CA ALA A 47 -8.74 6.16 32.15
C ALA A 47 -10.07 5.80 31.45
N ASN A 48 -10.22 6.12 30.16
CA ASN A 48 -11.44 5.88 29.40
C ASN A 48 -11.54 4.48 28.76
N PHE A 49 -10.52 3.63 28.90
CA PHE A 49 -10.52 2.26 28.33
C PHE A 49 -11.07 1.19 29.29
N ASP A 50 -11.54 1.59 30.48
CA ASP A 50 -12.16 0.73 31.51
C ASP A 50 -11.39 -0.57 31.81
N ILE A 51 -10.06 -0.47 31.76
CA ILE A 51 -9.15 -1.57 32.06
C ILE A 51 -9.00 -1.69 33.57
N GLU A 52 -9.95 -2.41 34.18
CA GLU A 52 -10.00 -2.66 35.63
C GLU A 52 -8.63 -3.11 36.18
N LYS A 53 -8.02 -2.28 37.03
CA LYS A 53 -6.92 -2.62 37.96
C LYS A 53 -5.64 -3.22 37.35
N ARG A 54 -5.47 -3.24 36.04
CA ARG A 54 -4.16 -3.60 35.46
C ARG A 54 -3.23 -2.41 35.59
N GLY A 55 -2.00 -2.75 35.98
CA GLY A 55 -0.96 -1.79 36.29
C GLY A 55 -0.51 -1.02 35.06
N ASP A 56 0.52 -0.25 35.29
CA ASP A 56 1.37 0.37 34.29
C ASP A 56 1.51 -0.50 33.01
N LEU A 57 1.11 0.03 31.85
CA LEU A 57 1.24 -0.65 30.54
C LEU A 57 2.40 -0.09 29.71
N GLY A 58 3.28 0.71 30.31
CA GLY A 58 4.33 1.39 29.55
C GLY A 58 3.78 2.48 28.62
N LEU A 59 4.68 3.11 27.89
CA LEU A 59 4.36 4.12 26.88
C LEU A 59 5.46 4.14 25.82
N ASP A 60 5.12 3.68 24.62
CA ASP A 60 6.06 3.51 23.49
C ASP A 60 5.84 4.54 22.38
N ALA A 61 4.79 5.35 22.50
CA ALA A 61 4.59 6.44 21.59
C ALA A 61 3.78 7.54 22.26
N VAL A 62 4.06 8.80 21.94
CA VAL A 62 3.26 9.94 22.42
C VAL A 62 3.27 11.06 21.39
N HIS A 63 2.11 11.70 21.20
CA HIS A 63 1.95 12.88 20.36
C HIS A 63 0.77 13.74 20.81
N PHE A 64 1.01 15.02 21.11
CA PHE A 64 -0.05 15.97 21.46
C PHE A 64 -0.75 16.52 20.20
N VAL A 65 -2.08 16.53 20.24
CA VAL A 65 -2.96 17.05 19.20
C VAL A 65 -3.79 18.21 19.75
N GLY A 66 -3.90 19.29 18.99
CA GLY A 66 -4.67 20.48 19.32
C GLY A 66 -3.89 21.78 19.07
N ASP A 67 -4.51 22.91 19.43
CA ASP A 67 -3.84 24.22 19.32
C ASP A 67 -2.59 24.27 20.21
N PRO A 68 -1.41 24.67 19.67
CA PRO A 68 -0.17 24.73 20.45
C PRO A 68 -0.26 25.58 21.72
N ASN A 69 -1.03 26.68 21.72
CA ASN A 69 -1.19 27.50 22.93
C ASN A 69 -2.08 26.79 23.96
N SER A 70 -3.12 26.07 23.52
CA SER A 70 -3.91 25.22 24.40
C SER A 70 -3.07 24.10 25.02
N ILE A 71 -2.22 23.45 24.23
CA ILE A 71 -1.28 22.43 24.71
C ILE A 71 -0.35 23.03 25.78
N THR A 72 0.30 24.17 25.50
CA THR A 72 1.19 24.82 26.48
C THR A 72 0.46 25.20 27.77
N LYS A 73 -0.76 25.76 27.68
CA LYS A 73 -1.55 26.11 28.88
C LYS A 73 -1.98 24.87 29.67
N PHE A 74 -2.30 23.77 28.99
CA PHE A 74 -2.58 22.50 29.64
C PHE A 74 -1.33 21.99 30.38
N LEU A 75 -0.16 22.07 29.76
CA LEU A 75 1.09 21.61 30.36
C LEU A 75 1.54 22.48 31.54
N ASP A 76 1.27 23.78 31.50
CA ASP A 76 1.44 24.67 32.65
C ASP A 76 0.52 24.23 33.80
N TYR A 77 -0.76 23.98 33.53
CA TYR A 77 -1.69 23.44 34.52
C TYR A 77 -1.22 22.08 35.07
N ALA A 78 -0.78 21.17 34.19
CA ALA A 78 -0.32 19.84 34.58
C ALA A 78 0.91 19.89 35.49
N SER A 79 1.75 20.94 35.38
CA SER A 79 2.90 21.13 36.26
C SER A 79 2.55 21.45 37.71
N ASP A 80 1.34 21.98 37.95
CA ASP A 80 0.80 22.26 39.28
C ASP A 80 0.02 21.06 39.88
N VAL A 81 -0.18 20.00 39.09
CA VAL A 81 -0.92 18.80 39.52
C VAL A 81 0.06 17.69 39.90
N SER A 82 -0.03 17.19 41.13
CA SER A 82 0.81 16.08 41.57
C SER A 82 0.42 14.76 40.88
N ARG A 83 1.43 13.90 40.67
CA ARG A 83 1.25 12.52 40.18
C ARG A 83 0.18 11.74 40.96
N ASP A 84 0.20 11.84 42.29
CA ASP A 84 -0.77 11.16 43.15
C ASP A 84 -2.20 11.60 42.87
N ARG A 85 -2.42 12.89 42.56
CA ARG A 85 -3.76 13.40 42.25
C ARG A 85 -4.31 12.82 40.96
N TRP A 86 -3.47 12.63 39.94
CA TRP A 86 -3.84 11.91 38.71
C TRP A 86 -4.19 10.45 38.99
N LEU A 87 -3.41 9.76 39.84
CA LEU A 87 -3.65 8.36 40.20
C LEU A 87 -4.94 8.16 41.00
N GLU A 88 -5.24 9.08 41.93
CA GLU A 88 -6.47 9.07 42.72
C GLU A 88 -7.71 9.36 41.86
N ASN A 89 -7.56 10.17 40.80
CA ASN A 89 -8.65 10.63 39.93
C ASN A 89 -8.29 10.49 38.44
N PRO A 90 -8.15 9.27 37.90
CA PRO A 90 -7.64 9.07 36.54
C PRO A 90 -8.52 9.70 35.46
N GLY A 91 -9.85 9.77 35.66
CA GLY A 91 -10.78 10.44 34.75
C GLY A 91 -10.62 11.96 34.67
N MET A 92 -9.81 12.58 35.53
CA MET A 92 -9.50 14.01 35.46
C MET A 92 -8.73 14.36 34.19
N LEU A 93 -7.87 13.47 33.69
CA LEU A 93 -7.07 13.74 32.49
C LEU A 93 -7.93 13.92 31.22
N PRO A 94 -8.75 12.94 30.79
CA PRO A 94 -9.57 13.10 29.59
C PRO A 94 -10.52 14.31 29.66
N GLN A 95 -11.11 14.58 30.83
CA GLN A 95 -11.94 15.77 31.06
C GLN A 95 -11.15 17.07 30.85
N THR A 96 -9.94 17.13 31.40
CA THR A 96 -9.07 18.31 31.24
C THR A 96 -8.64 18.47 29.78
N LEU A 97 -8.26 17.39 29.10
CA LEU A 97 -7.91 17.44 27.67
C LEU A 97 -9.09 17.98 26.83
N GLU A 98 -10.31 17.52 27.12
CA GLU A 98 -11.53 18.01 26.48
C GLU A 98 -11.77 19.50 26.74
N GLU A 99 -11.60 19.97 27.99
CA GLU A 99 -11.75 21.39 28.36
C GLU A 99 -10.78 22.31 27.60
N TYR A 100 -9.56 21.85 27.34
CA TYR A 100 -8.56 22.59 26.57
C TYR A 100 -8.70 22.42 25.06
N GLY A 101 -9.59 21.53 24.60
CA GLY A 101 -9.77 21.22 23.18
C GLY A 101 -8.56 20.54 22.56
N ILE A 102 -7.87 19.69 23.33
CA ILE A 102 -6.68 18.95 22.92
C ILE A 102 -6.85 17.45 23.16
N ASP A 103 -5.93 16.65 22.64
CA ASP A 103 -5.85 15.22 22.87
C ASP A 103 -4.40 14.78 22.98
N ILE A 104 -4.18 13.61 23.58
CA ILE A 104 -2.89 12.92 23.62
C ILE A 104 -3.07 11.61 22.89
N TRP A 105 -2.38 11.45 21.78
CA TRP A 105 -2.28 10.18 21.08
C TRP A 105 -1.08 9.42 21.57
N PHE A 106 -1.24 8.12 21.80
CA PHE A 106 -0.19 7.33 22.43
C PHE A 106 -0.28 5.85 22.08
N SER A 107 0.82 5.13 22.30
CA SER A 107 0.86 3.67 22.26
C SER A 107 1.41 3.11 23.56
N THR A 108 1.13 1.86 23.87
CA THR A 108 1.55 1.19 25.11
C THR A 108 2.45 0.00 24.80
N GLU A 109 3.37 -0.35 25.70
CA GLU A 109 4.18 -1.58 25.65
C GLU A 109 3.35 -2.86 25.86
N GLY A 110 2.24 -2.73 26.61
CA GLY A 110 1.39 -3.85 26.97
C GLY A 110 0.07 -3.96 26.20
N THR A 111 -0.21 -5.13 25.62
CA THR A 111 -1.53 -5.48 25.09
C THR A 111 -2.61 -5.68 26.19
N ALA A 112 -3.82 -5.11 26.01
CA ALA A 112 -4.88 -5.14 27.03
C ALA A 112 -6.30 -5.42 26.48
N PRO A 113 -7.27 -5.91 27.30
CA PRO A 113 -7.12 -6.49 28.63
C PRO A 113 -6.80 -8.00 28.59
N LYS A 114 -6.89 -8.68 27.45
CA LYS A 114 -6.58 -10.12 27.31
C LYS A 114 -6.00 -10.39 25.93
N ILE A 115 -4.87 -11.08 25.84
CA ILE A 115 -4.19 -11.38 24.55
C ILE A 115 -5.11 -12.15 23.57
N GLU A 116 -5.99 -13.02 24.08
CA GLU A 116 -6.93 -13.78 23.25
C GLU A 116 -8.09 -12.95 22.69
N ASN A 117 -8.41 -11.82 23.33
CA ASN A 117 -9.46 -10.90 22.91
C ASN A 117 -9.12 -9.47 23.39
N PRO A 118 -8.10 -8.85 22.78
CA PRO A 118 -7.63 -7.54 23.20
C PRO A 118 -8.63 -6.47 22.81
N LEU A 119 -8.79 -5.47 23.69
CA LEU A 119 -9.51 -4.24 23.40
C LEU A 119 -8.67 -3.40 22.44
N PHE A 120 -7.38 -3.31 22.75
CA PHE A 120 -6.33 -2.75 21.91
C PHE A 120 -5.03 -3.54 22.15
N ILE A 121 -4.10 -3.40 21.23
CA ILE A 121 -2.79 -4.04 21.27
C ILE A 121 -1.67 -2.99 21.35
N ASP A 122 -0.45 -3.40 21.68
CA ASP A 122 0.70 -2.48 21.81
C ASP A 122 1.05 -1.78 20.47
N GLY A 123 0.71 -2.39 19.35
CA GLY A 123 0.81 -1.76 18.04
C GLY A 123 -0.34 -0.82 17.64
N ASP A 124 -1.33 -0.56 18.51
CA ASP A 124 -2.45 0.35 18.22
C ASP A 124 -2.14 1.78 18.71
N LEU A 125 -2.38 2.77 17.85
CA LEU A 125 -2.38 4.17 18.25
C LEU A 125 -3.71 4.52 18.93
N LEU A 126 -3.64 4.94 20.19
CA LEU A 126 -4.75 5.26 21.06
C LEU A 126 -4.91 6.78 21.23
N SER A 127 -6.10 7.19 21.65
CA SER A 127 -6.41 8.55 22.11
C SER A 127 -6.75 8.50 23.59
N ALA A 128 -6.24 9.45 24.37
CA ALA A 128 -6.55 9.58 25.80
C ALA A 128 -8.05 9.82 26.06
N GLN A 129 -8.81 10.20 25.02
CA GLN A 129 -10.27 10.28 25.08
C GLN A 129 -10.98 8.91 25.04
N GLY A 130 -10.25 7.79 24.88
CA GLY A 130 -10.81 6.44 24.97
C GLY A 130 -11.13 5.78 23.63
N ASN A 131 -10.61 6.30 22.52
CA ASN A 131 -10.81 5.75 21.18
C ASN A 131 -9.50 5.21 20.62
N ILE A 132 -9.60 4.23 19.71
CA ILE A 132 -8.44 3.77 18.93
C ILE A 132 -8.33 4.65 17.68
N VAL A 133 -7.26 5.42 17.58
CA VAL A 133 -6.96 6.31 16.46
C VAL A 133 -6.57 5.50 15.23
N ALA A 134 -5.69 4.52 15.37
CA ALA A 134 -5.32 3.63 14.28
C ALA A 134 -4.90 2.27 14.83
N LYS A 135 -5.46 1.19 14.29
CA LYS A 135 -5.04 -0.15 14.68
C LYS A 135 -3.70 -0.51 14.05
N ASN A 136 -2.91 -1.40 14.65
CA ASN A 136 -1.68 -1.94 14.06
C ASN A 136 -1.94 -2.49 12.65
N SER A 137 -3.07 -3.18 12.49
CA SER A 137 -3.54 -3.72 11.21
C SER A 137 -3.87 -2.67 10.14
N LEU A 138 -4.15 -1.43 10.55
CA LEU A 138 -4.43 -0.31 9.67
C LEU A 138 -3.16 0.50 9.38
N LEU A 139 -2.28 0.62 10.38
CA LEU A 139 -0.99 1.31 10.27
C LEU A 139 -0.09 0.62 9.24
N LEU A 140 -0.05 -0.71 9.27
CA LEU A 140 0.76 -1.52 8.37
C LEU A 140 -0.04 -2.06 7.19
N SER A 141 0.65 -2.26 6.05
CA SER A 141 0.06 -2.82 4.83
C SER A 141 -0.68 -4.14 5.10
N SER A 142 -1.73 -4.41 4.33
CA SER A 142 -2.47 -5.68 4.38
C SER A 142 -1.58 -6.93 4.17
N ALA A 143 -0.43 -6.77 3.50
CA ALA A 143 0.55 -7.83 3.25
C ALA A 143 1.45 -8.16 4.47
N VAL A 144 1.46 -7.28 5.46
CA VAL A 144 2.14 -7.49 6.74
C VAL A 144 1.15 -8.23 7.65
N PRO A 145 1.50 -9.29 8.38
CA PRO A 145 0.57 -10.01 9.25
C PRO A 145 0.20 -9.24 10.54
N ALA A 146 0.08 -7.92 10.46
CA ALA A 146 -0.10 -6.99 11.58
C ALA A 146 -1.49 -7.03 12.18
N GLY A 147 -1.55 -7.22 13.50
CA GLY A 147 -2.75 -7.29 14.32
C GLY A 147 -3.06 -8.70 14.81
N ILE A 148 -2.84 -8.95 16.10
CA ILE A 148 -3.39 -10.12 16.79
C ILE A 148 -4.83 -9.83 17.26
N PRO A 149 -5.68 -10.86 17.44
CA PRO A 149 -5.44 -12.28 17.16
C PRO A 149 -5.71 -12.67 15.69
N SER A 150 -6.12 -11.73 14.84
CA SER A 150 -6.74 -12.04 13.54
C SER A 150 -5.77 -12.16 12.36
N ARG A 151 -4.64 -11.46 12.36
CA ARG A 151 -3.68 -11.39 11.25
C ARG A 151 -2.31 -12.01 11.55
N GLY A 152 -1.96 -12.14 12.83
CA GLY A 152 -0.99 -13.13 13.30
C GLY A 152 0.22 -12.61 14.06
N VAL A 153 0.56 -11.32 13.95
CA VAL A 153 1.71 -10.70 14.63
C VAL A 153 1.32 -9.34 15.15
N ASP A 154 1.73 -9.04 16.38
CA ASP A 154 1.74 -7.69 16.91
C ASP A 154 3.10 -7.08 16.60
N PHE A 155 3.11 -5.95 15.90
CA PHE A 155 4.38 -5.32 15.51
C PHE A 155 4.85 -4.26 16.51
N GLY A 156 4.04 -3.95 17.53
CA GLY A 156 4.29 -2.83 18.42
C GLY A 156 4.26 -1.49 17.69
N LEU A 157 4.43 -0.42 18.47
CA LEU A 157 4.61 0.95 17.99
C LEU A 157 5.61 1.65 18.91
N ASP A 158 6.82 1.83 18.42
CA ASP A 158 7.94 2.42 19.18
C ASP A 158 8.08 3.92 18.96
N ALA A 159 7.37 4.45 17.97
CA ALA A 159 7.38 5.87 17.71
C ALA A 159 6.15 6.27 16.92
N VAL A 160 5.61 7.44 17.22
CA VAL A 160 4.55 8.06 16.42
C VAL A 160 4.71 9.56 16.38
N THR A 161 4.39 10.17 15.24
CA THR A 161 4.23 11.61 15.12
C THR A 161 3.27 11.94 13.98
N THR A 162 2.59 13.06 14.09
CA THR A 162 1.75 13.62 13.03
C THR A 162 1.73 15.14 13.15
N ASP A 163 0.83 15.82 12.45
CA ASP A 163 0.61 17.24 12.70
C ASP A 163 -0.14 17.52 14.01
N ARG A 164 -0.08 18.77 14.47
CA ARG A 164 -0.85 19.20 15.66
C ARG A 164 -2.36 19.19 15.41
N GLY A 165 -2.81 19.06 14.17
CA GLY A 165 -4.23 18.92 13.83
C GLY A 165 -4.77 17.50 14.03
N GLY A 166 -3.89 16.52 14.30
CA GLY A 166 -4.30 15.11 14.39
C GLY A 166 -4.65 14.54 13.02
N ASN A 167 -3.95 14.94 11.97
CA ASN A 167 -4.18 14.42 10.64
C ASN A 167 -3.68 12.98 10.54
N ARG A 168 -4.61 12.03 10.52
CA ARG A 168 -4.28 10.60 10.45
C ARG A 168 -3.45 10.24 9.22
N GLN A 169 -3.57 10.99 8.12
CA GLN A 169 -2.80 10.75 6.88
C GLN A 169 -1.32 11.09 7.01
N LEU A 170 -0.96 11.92 7.99
CA LEU A 170 0.42 12.31 8.26
C LEU A 170 1.02 11.53 9.42
N ILE A 171 0.37 10.44 9.85
CA ILE A 171 0.92 9.55 10.89
C ILE A 171 2.18 8.90 10.32
N HIS A 172 3.31 9.35 10.84
CA HIS A 172 4.59 8.71 10.72
C HIS A 172 4.84 7.89 11.98
N PHE A 173 5.39 6.70 11.82
CA PHE A 173 5.59 5.79 12.94
C PHE A 173 6.77 4.86 12.72
N SER A 174 7.22 4.21 13.79
CA SER A 174 8.10 3.05 13.76
C SER A 174 7.48 1.91 14.55
N THR A 175 8.05 0.71 14.45
CA THR A 175 7.51 -0.53 15.02
C THR A 175 8.57 -1.21 15.88
N GLU A 176 8.16 -1.94 16.91
CA GLU A 176 9.06 -2.66 17.82
C GLU A 176 9.86 -3.77 17.15
N ILE A 177 9.28 -4.38 16.11
CA ILE A 177 9.91 -5.49 15.40
C ILE A 177 9.93 -5.27 13.90
N LEU A 178 11.03 -5.71 13.28
CA LEU A 178 11.19 -5.73 11.83
C LEU A 178 10.25 -6.72 11.13
N TYR A 179 9.98 -6.46 9.86
CA TYR A 179 9.33 -7.40 8.95
C TYR A 179 10.19 -7.69 7.73
N ARG A 180 10.50 -8.97 7.50
CA ARG A 180 11.31 -9.42 6.35
C ARG A 180 10.49 -9.76 5.10
N GLY A 181 9.17 -9.64 5.16
CA GLY A 181 8.29 -9.87 4.01
C GLY A 181 8.29 -8.71 3.03
N ARG A 182 7.24 -8.56 2.23
CA ARG A 182 7.09 -7.42 1.31
C ARG A 182 5.79 -6.66 1.64
N PRO A 183 5.85 -5.33 1.89
CA PRO A 183 7.06 -4.50 2.00
C PRO A 183 7.90 -4.89 3.22
N ALA A 184 9.24 -4.83 3.11
CA ALA A 184 10.15 -5.08 4.23
C ALA A 184 10.42 -3.76 4.96
N PHE A 185 10.60 -3.83 6.28
CA PHE A 185 11.00 -2.71 7.12
C PHE A 185 11.78 -3.19 8.36
N SER A 186 12.65 -2.35 8.88
CA SER A 186 13.30 -2.51 10.20
C SER A 186 12.46 -1.90 11.32
N ASP A 187 12.81 -2.25 12.55
CA ASP A 187 12.31 -1.61 13.79
C ASP A 187 12.87 -0.19 14.02
N GLY A 188 13.71 0.30 13.11
CA GLY A 188 14.22 1.66 13.12
C GLY A 188 13.81 2.51 11.92
N ASP A 189 13.04 1.95 10.98
CA ASP A 189 12.57 2.68 9.82
C ASP A 189 11.41 3.60 10.21
N VAL A 190 11.29 4.74 9.53
CA VAL A 190 10.10 5.60 9.62
C VAL A 190 9.15 5.19 8.51
N LEU A 191 7.97 4.74 8.91
CA LEU A 191 6.86 4.41 8.04
C LEU A 191 5.84 5.55 8.03
N LEU A 192 5.12 5.69 6.92
CA LEU A 192 3.98 6.58 6.78
C LEU A 192 2.72 5.72 6.57
N LEU A 193 1.65 6.05 7.29
CA LEU A 193 0.36 5.40 7.14
C LEU A 193 -0.05 5.34 5.65
N GLY A 194 -0.16 4.13 5.10
CA GLY A 194 -0.59 3.89 3.72
C GLY A 194 0.51 3.99 2.64
N ASP A 195 1.70 4.52 2.97
CA ASP A 195 2.80 4.74 2.01
C ASP A 195 4.06 3.88 2.31
N GLY A 196 4.06 3.13 3.42
CA GLY A 196 5.16 2.22 3.76
C GLY A 196 6.39 2.98 4.28
N VAL A 197 7.60 2.47 4.02
CA VAL A 197 8.87 3.07 4.51
C VAL A 197 9.17 4.37 3.75
N VAL A 198 9.26 5.49 4.49
CA VAL A 198 9.59 6.81 3.94
C VAL A 198 11.00 7.27 4.29
N CYS A 199 11.61 6.71 5.33
CA CYS A 199 13.00 6.96 5.71
C CYS A 199 13.56 5.70 6.38
N THR A 200 14.70 5.19 5.92
CA THR A 200 15.29 3.99 6.55
C THR A 200 16.09 4.36 7.81
N ASN A 201 16.29 3.41 8.73
CA ASN A 201 17.17 3.65 9.89
C ASN A 201 18.61 3.97 9.45
N GLU A 202 19.08 3.38 8.34
CA GLU A 202 20.36 3.70 7.72
C GLU A 202 20.39 5.17 7.25
N ASP A 203 19.30 5.70 6.69
CA ASP A 203 19.22 7.11 6.28
C ASP A 203 19.33 8.07 7.46
N ILE A 204 18.77 7.70 8.62
CA ILE A 204 18.85 8.48 9.87
C ILE A 204 20.26 8.38 10.48
N THR A 205 20.83 7.17 10.53
CA THR A 205 22.05 6.88 11.30
C THR A 205 23.34 7.12 10.53
N ARG A 206 23.31 7.16 9.19
CA ARG A 206 24.52 7.28 8.33
C ARG A 206 25.40 8.50 8.61
N CYS A 207 24.86 9.56 9.19
CA CYS A 207 25.64 10.77 9.53
C CYS A 207 26.41 10.65 10.85
N PHE A 208 26.11 9.65 11.69
CA PHE A 208 26.74 9.42 12.98
C PHE A 208 27.91 8.42 12.90
N GLU A 209 28.71 8.36 13.95
CA GLU A 209 29.79 7.38 14.16
C GLU A 209 29.60 6.70 15.53
N PRO A 210 29.87 5.39 15.65
CA PRO A 210 30.30 4.48 14.58
C PRO A 210 29.19 4.21 13.56
N LYS A 211 29.56 4.03 12.29
CA LYS A 211 28.61 3.63 11.24
C LYS A 211 27.86 2.35 11.62
N THR A 212 26.55 2.40 11.48
CA THR A 212 25.61 1.31 11.66
C THR A 212 24.47 1.49 10.69
N LYS A 213 23.75 0.42 10.41
CA LYS A 213 22.57 0.43 9.52
C LYS A 213 21.25 0.40 10.28
N GLU A 214 21.29 -0.05 11.52
CA GLU A 214 20.12 -0.36 12.33
C GLU A 214 20.49 -0.17 13.80
N LEU A 215 19.69 0.62 14.52
CA LEU A 215 19.79 0.89 15.96
C LEU A 215 18.41 0.86 16.65
N GLY A 216 17.33 0.56 15.91
CA GLY A 216 15.95 0.83 16.36
C GLY A 216 15.58 2.31 16.26
N LEU A 217 14.32 2.62 16.56
CA LEU A 217 13.80 3.97 16.68
C LEU A 217 12.69 4.04 17.74
N ASP A 218 13.09 4.25 18.99
CA ASP A 218 12.21 4.27 20.18
C ASP A 218 11.52 5.63 20.43
N ALA A 219 11.79 6.63 19.60
CA ALA A 219 11.14 7.94 19.72
C ALA A 219 11.31 8.74 18.43
N LEU A 220 10.22 9.37 17.99
CA LEU A 220 10.21 10.20 16.79
C LEU A 220 9.45 11.49 17.07
N SER A 221 10.13 12.62 16.89
CA SER A 221 9.46 13.91 16.77
C SER A 221 9.91 14.58 15.49
N LEU A 222 8.96 14.82 14.61
CA LEU A 222 9.16 15.53 13.36
C LEU A 222 8.39 16.85 13.45
N ALA A 223 8.96 17.93 12.91
CA ALA A 223 8.28 19.21 12.81
C ALA A 223 7.22 19.19 11.67
N LEU A 224 6.24 18.30 11.80
CA LEU A 224 5.09 18.16 10.91
C LEU A 224 4.09 19.26 11.29
N GLY A 225 4.40 20.53 11.03
CA GLY A 225 3.57 21.60 11.59
C GLY A 225 4.12 23.02 11.56
N ARG A 226 5.37 23.23 11.09
CA ARG A 226 5.65 24.45 10.32
C ARG A 226 5.16 24.35 8.88
N MET A 227 4.65 23.19 8.48
CA MET A 227 3.75 23.09 7.35
C MET A 227 2.34 23.15 7.96
N GLU A 228 1.62 24.25 7.70
CA GLU A 228 0.15 24.21 7.78
C GLU A 228 -0.32 22.90 7.12
N LYS A 229 -1.32 22.22 7.69
CA LYS A 229 -2.12 21.24 6.91
C LYS A 229 -2.33 21.91 5.56
N PRO A 230 -1.74 21.42 4.44
CA PRO A 230 -1.97 22.07 3.18
C PRO A 230 -3.48 22.06 3.01
N PRO A 231 -4.14 23.23 2.89
CA PRO A 231 -5.51 23.24 2.43
C PRO A 231 -5.56 22.27 1.26
N CYS A 232 -6.48 21.31 1.28
CA CYS A 232 -6.61 20.36 0.18
C CYS A 232 -5.55 19.25 0.03
N GLY A 233 -4.92 18.80 1.13
CA GLY A 233 -4.12 17.57 1.13
C GLY A 233 -4.87 16.37 0.49
N ALA A 234 -4.30 15.82 -0.58
CA ALA A 234 -4.86 14.70 -1.34
C ALA A 234 -3.75 13.71 -1.70
N ALA A 235 -4.11 12.44 -1.88
CA ALA A 235 -3.17 11.40 -2.28
C ALA A 235 -3.83 10.37 -3.19
N ILE A 236 -3.05 9.76 -4.08
CA ILE A 236 -3.46 8.54 -4.78
C ILE A 236 -3.17 7.37 -3.85
N ILE A 237 -4.16 6.51 -3.62
CA ILE A 237 -4.06 5.39 -2.66
C ILE A 237 -4.15 4.02 -3.34
N ARG A 238 -4.68 3.97 -4.58
CA ARG A 238 -4.75 2.73 -5.38
C ARG A 238 -4.61 3.05 -6.87
N VAL A 239 -3.90 2.21 -7.60
CA VAL A 239 -3.81 2.26 -9.06
C VAL A 239 -4.01 0.86 -9.65
N GLY A 240 -4.89 0.71 -10.64
CA GLY A 240 -5.13 -0.56 -11.32
C GLY A 240 -5.62 -1.68 -10.41
N GLY A 241 -6.32 -1.34 -9.32
CA GLY A 241 -6.71 -2.29 -8.26
C GLY A 241 -5.62 -2.56 -7.21
N MET A 242 -4.40 -2.06 -7.38
CA MET A 242 -3.28 -2.28 -6.47
C MET A 242 -3.06 -1.11 -5.52
N PRO A 243 -2.99 -1.32 -4.19
CA PRO A 243 -2.62 -0.26 -3.25
C PRO A 243 -1.26 0.34 -3.62
N VAL A 244 -1.09 1.66 -3.44
CA VAL A 244 0.17 2.33 -3.82
C VAL A 244 1.38 1.76 -3.08
N GLY A 245 1.25 1.41 -1.79
CA GLY A 245 2.31 0.71 -1.05
C GLY A 245 2.67 -0.69 -1.57
N ASN A 246 1.89 -1.25 -2.50
CA ASN A 246 2.19 -2.50 -3.21
C ASN A 246 2.76 -2.27 -4.61
N ILE A 247 3.07 -1.01 -4.96
CA ILE A 247 3.74 -0.62 -6.21
C ILE A 247 5.14 -0.16 -5.83
N ASN A 248 6.16 -0.82 -6.39
CA ASN A 248 7.55 -0.50 -6.06
C ASN A 248 8.02 0.81 -6.74
N SER A 249 9.23 1.26 -6.42
CA SER A 249 9.84 2.47 -7.02
C SER A 249 10.02 2.40 -8.54
N GLU A 250 10.00 1.20 -9.12
CA GLU A 250 10.03 1.01 -10.57
C GLU A 250 8.67 1.14 -11.23
N GLY A 251 7.58 1.19 -10.45
CA GLY A 251 6.21 1.28 -10.93
C GLY A 251 5.54 -0.06 -11.21
N LEU A 252 6.13 -1.15 -10.72
CA LEU A 252 5.61 -2.51 -10.87
C LEU A 252 4.85 -2.94 -9.61
N ALA A 253 3.66 -3.49 -9.81
CA ALA A 253 2.82 -3.98 -8.73
C ALA A 253 3.22 -5.38 -8.25
N ASN A 254 3.21 -5.61 -6.94
CA ASN A 254 3.51 -6.91 -6.37
C ASN A 254 2.60 -7.18 -5.16
N GLY A 255 2.10 -8.41 -5.05
CA GLY A 255 1.28 -8.87 -3.93
C GLY A 255 -0.22 -8.81 -4.17
N TRP A 256 -0.97 -8.88 -3.08
CA TRP A 256 -2.42 -9.08 -3.09
C TRP A 256 -3.21 -7.79 -3.39
N SER A 257 -4.23 -7.92 -4.24
CA SER A 257 -5.30 -6.96 -4.45
C SER A 257 -6.60 -7.48 -3.85
N ALA A 258 -7.18 -6.70 -2.94
CA ALA A 258 -8.47 -6.99 -2.30
C ALA A 258 -9.68 -6.46 -3.11
N THR A 259 -9.52 -6.20 -4.42
CA THR A 259 -10.65 -5.85 -5.29
C THR A 259 -11.67 -6.98 -5.38
N THR A 260 -12.79 -6.76 -6.07
CA THR A 260 -13.76 -7.81 -6.37
C THR A 260 -13.88 -8.00 -7.89
N PRO A 261 -13.38 -9.11 -8.47
CA PRO A 261 -12.68 -10.21 -7.81
C PRO A 261 -11.29 -9.80 -7.29
N PRO A 262 -10.77 -10.46 -6.24
CA PRO A 262 -9.40 -10.22 -5.80
C PRO A 262 -8.43 -10.75 -6.85
N PHE A 263 -7.16 -10.40 -6.75
CA PHE A 263 -6.10 -10.99 -7.58
C PHE A 263 -4.72 -10.82 -6.95
N GLU A 264 -3.71 -11.52 -7.47
CA GLU A 264 -2.32 -11.35 -7.04
C GLU A 264 -1.44 -10.90 -8.22
N ALA A 265 -0.64 -9.87 -7.98
CA ALA A 265 0.30 -9.29 -8.93
C ALA A 265 1.73 -9.80 -8.67
N PHE A 266 2.51 -9.98 -9.74
CA PHE A 266 3.90 -10.43 -9.64
C PHE A 266 4.80 -9.56 -10.51
N ASP A 267 5.33 -8.51 -9.88
CA ASP A 267 6.13 -7.45 -10.52
C ASP A 267 5.40 -6.85 -11.75
N SER A 268 4.08 -6.78 -11.70
CA SER A 268 3.19 -6.56 -12.84
C SER A 268 3.11 -5.09 -13.27
N PRO A 269 3.18 -4.79 -14.57
CA PRO A 269 2.74 -3.50 -15.11
C PRO A 269 1.21 -3.43 -15.19
N PHE A 270 0.66 -2.29 -15.64
CA PHE A 270 -0.77 -2.06 -15.81
C PHE A 270 -1.14 -1.80 -17.28
N GLY A 271 -2.35 -2.17 -17.69
CA GLY A 271 -2.80 -1.97 -19.08
C GLY A 271 -4.32 -1.86 -19.23
N GLY A 272 -4.75 -1.42 -20.41
CA GLY A 272 -6.15 -1.17 -20.73
C GLY A 272 -6.72 0.03 -19.97
N THR A 273 -7.81 -0.18 -19.23
CA THR A 273 -8.39 0.83 -18.35
C THR A 273 -7.81 0.69 -16.94
N VAL A 274 -7.09 1.71 -16.47
CA VAL A 274 -6.44 1.74 -15.16
C VAL A 274 -7.22 2.65 -14.22
N GLU A 275 -7.82 2.08 -13.19
CA GLU A 275 -8.52 2.78 -12.13
C GLU A 275 -7.53 3.49 -11.22
N ILE A 276 -7.78 4.76 -10.95
CA ILE A 276 -7.05 5.56 -9.96
C ILE A 276 -8.03 5.88 -8.84
N LEU A 277 -7.73 5.39 -7.63
CA LEU A 277 -8.46 5.78 -6.43
C LEU A 277 -7.61 6.78 -5.64
N GLY A 278 -8.20 7.94 -5.33
CA GLY A 278 -7.58 8.98 -4.51
C GLY A 278 -8.30 9.18 -3.18
N LEU A 279 -7.56 9.53 -2.14
CA LEU A 279 -8.07 10.11 -0.91
C LEU A 279 -8.24 11.61 -1.12
N MET A 280 -9.48 12.09 -1.00
CA MET A 280 -9.83 13.48 -1.34
C MET A 280 -10.02 14.34 -0.09
N PRO A 281 -9.63 15.63 -0.14
CA PRO A 281 -9.83 16.58 0.95
C PRO A 281 -11.30 17.00 1.08
N SER A 282 -11.61 17.71 2.18
CA SER A 282 -12.94 18.29 2.40
C SER A 282 -13.32 19.25 1.28
N CYS A 283 -14.54 19.10 0.76
CA CYS A 283 -15.09 20.01 -0.24
C CYS A 283 -15.43 21.41 0.33
N GLU A 284 -15.41 21.57 1.67
CA GLU A 284 -15.63 22.88 2.31
C GLU A 284 -14.41 23.78 2.18
N GLU A 285 -13.22 23.19 2.15
CA GLU A 285 -11.94 23.89 2.03
C GLU A 285 -11.45 23.91 0.57
N CYS A 286 -11.99 23.02 -0.28
CA CYS A 286 -11.44 22.70 -1.59
C CYS A 286 -12.52 22.66 -2.67
N LYS A 287 -12.26 23.30 -3.80
CA LYS A 287 -13.24 23.43 -4.89
C LYS A 287 -13.21 22.27 -5.85
N ARG A 288 -12.02 21.98 -6.37
CA ARG A 288 -11.85 21.13 -7.55
C ARG A 288 -10.48 20.49 -7.55
N PHE A 289 -10.35 19.39 -8.28
CA PHE A 289 -9.11 18.65 -8.44
C PHE A 289 -8.93 18.21 -9.90
N LYS A 290 -7.71 17.85 -10.27
CA LYS A 290 -7.40 17.18 -11.53
C LYS A 290 -6.42 16.06 -11.29
N VAL A 291 -6.54 15.00 -12.08
CA VAL A 291 -5.56 13.91 -12.14
C VAL A 291 -4.62 14.19 -13.29
N GLU A 292 -3.32 14.08 -13.06
CA GLU A 292 -2.30 14.36 -14.06
C GLU A 292 -1.34 13.18 -14.19
N TYR A 293 -0.83 12.97 -15.39
CA TYR A 293 0.20 11.97 -15.67
C TYR A 293 1.40 12.61 -16.37
N GLY A 294 2.60 12.15 -16.04
CA GLY A 294 3.86 12.57 -16.66
C GLY A 294 4.64 11.35 -17.14
N GLU A 295 5.12 11.39 -18.38
CA GLU A 295 5.92 10.31 -18.96
C GLU A 295 7.39 10.48 -18.57
N TRP A 296 8.05 9.38 -18.22
CA TRP A 296 9.48 9.38 -17.92
C TRP A 296 10.28 9.40 -19.23
N SER A 297 11.34 10.20 -19.29
CA SER A 297 12.23 10.25 -20.47
C SER A 297 13.24 9.10 -20.53
N GLY A 298 13.29 8.28 -19.49
CA GLY A 298 14.14 7.09 -19.36
C GLY A 298 13.86 6.35 -18.04
N PRO A 299 14.59 5.25 -17.73
CA PRO A 299 14.28 4.40 -16.58
C PRO A 299 14.40 5.12 -15.22
N THR A 300 15.30 6.10 -15.15
CA THR A 300 15.70 6.80 -13.92
C THR A 300 15.39 8.30 -13.92
N THR A 301 14.77 8.83 -14.98
CA THR A 301 14.56 10.27 -15.15
C THR A 301 13.07 10.62 -15.05
N PRO A 302 12.60 11.10 -13.88
CA PRO A 302 11.19 11.43 -13.68
C PRO A 302 10.76 12.65 -14.50
N PRO A 303 9.45 12.78 -14.81
CA PRO A 303 8.89 13.94 -15.49
C PRO A 303 9.08 15.22 -14.67
N GLY A 304 9.49 16.31 -15.32
CA GLY A 304 9.51 17.63 -14.70
C GLY A 304 8.09 18.19 -14.48
N PRO A 305 7.88 19.14 -13.55
CA PRO A 305 6.54 19.63 -13.19
C PRO A 305 5.68 20.14 -14.37
N ALA A 306 6.31 20.73 -15.39
CA ALA A 306 5.64 21.26 -16.58
C ALA A 306 5.31 20.20 -17.65
N SER A 307 5.79 18.97 -17.49
CA SER A 307 5.56 17.87 -18.46
C SER A 307 4.31 17.04 -18.14
N PHE A 308 3.74 17.24 -16.96
CA PHE A 308 2.50 16.58 -16.55
C PHE A 308 1.33 17.08 -17.41
N LYS A 309 0.50 16.14 -17.85
CA LYS A 309 -0.70 16.38 -18.65
C LYS A 309 -1.93 16.00 -17.84
N PRO A 310 -2.98 16.82 -17.83
CA PRO A 310 -4.22 16.45 -17.17
C PRO A 310 -4.94 15.32 -17.90
N LEU A 311 -5.66 14.50 -17.14
CA LEU A 311 -6.64 13.56 -17.67
C LEU A 311 -7.97 14.30 -17.91
N THR A 312 -8.49 14.21 -19.13
CA THR A 312 -9.64 14.99 -19.59
C THR A 312 -10.84 14.14 -20.04
N ASP A 313 -10.71 12.82 -19.99
CA ASP A 313 -11.76 11.92 -20.45
C ASP A 313 -12.96 11.95 -19.50
N SER A 314 -14.16 11.99 -20.08
CA SER A 314 -15.41 11.92 -19.29
C SER A 314 -15.70 10.49 -18.88
N PHE A 315 -16.25 10.30 -17.68
CA PHE A 315 -16.57 8.98 -17.14
C PHE A 315 -17.81 8.99 -16.25
N LYS A 316 -18.27 7.80 -15.85
CA LYS A 316 -19.38 7.63 -14.92
C LYS A 316 -18.89 7.12 -13.57
N GLU A 317 -19.29 7.78 -12.50
CA GLU A 317 -18.96 7.46 -11.11
C GLU A 317 -20.23 7.05 -10.35
N TRP A 318 -20.14 6.08 -9.44
CA TRP A 318 -21.26 5.73 -8.57
C TRP A 318 -21.29 6.67 -7.36
N THR A 319 -22.44 7.28 -7.11
CA THR A 319 -22.68 8.14 -5.96
C THR A 319 -23.84 7.60 -5.14
N PHE A 320 -23.66 7.58 -3.82
CA PHE A 320 -24.72 7.26 -2.88
C PHE A 320 -25.58 8.48 -2.62
N ILE A 321 -26.89 8.33 -2.77
CA ILE A 321 -27.88 9.34 -2.41
C ILE A 321 -28.73 8.74 -1.29
N TRP A 322 -28.64 9.37 -0.11
CA TRP A 322 -29.42 9.01 1.07
C TRP A 322 -30.94 9.04 0.75
N PRO A 323 -31.75 8.07 1.20
CA PRO A 323 -31.46 7.02 2.18
C PRO A 323 -30.86 5.71 1.68
N SER A 324 -30.83 5.42 0.37
CA SER A 324 -30.39 4.07 -0.10
C SER A 324 -30.12 3.96 -1.62
N LEU A 325 -30.03 5.06 -2.36
CA LEU A 325 -30.01 5.01 -3.82
C LEU A 325 -28.60 5.17 -4.36
N TRP A 326 -28.11 4.16 -5.08
CA TRP A 326 -26.89 4.28 -5.89
C TRP A 326 -27.24 4.75 -7.29
N VAL A 327 -26.72 5.90 -7.69
CA VAL A 327 -26.86 6.44 -9.05
C VAL A 327 -25.51 6.59 -9.72
N ARG A 328 -25.46 6.48 -11.04
CA ARG A 328 -24.28 6.87 -11.80
C ARG A 328 -24.39 8.33 -12.20
N VAL A 329 -23.39 9.11 -11.80
CA VAL A 329 -23.24 10.52 -12.18
C VAL A 329 -22.17 10.64 -13.26
N ASP A 330 -22.43 11.47 -14.26
CA ASP A 330 -21.43 11.82 -15.28
C ASP A 330 -20.42 12.81 -14.69
N ARG A 331 -19.13 12.45 -14.78
CA ARG A 331 -18.00 13.28 -14.39
C ARG A 331 -17.33 13.76 -15.66
N ILE A 332 -17.39 15.06 -15.90
CA ILE A 332 -16.90 15.70 -17.13
C ILE A 332 -15.81 16.67 -16.72
N PRO A 333 -14.52 16.31 -16.87
CA PRO A 333 -13.43 17.24 -16.63
C PRO A 333 -13.50 18.45 -17.57
N THR A 334 -13.01 19.60 -17.11
CA THR A 334 -12.79 20.75 -18.01
C THR A 334 -11.71 20.43 -19.05
N SER A 335 -11.49 21.33 -20.02
CA SER A 335 -10.38 21.21 -20.97
C SER A 335 -8.99 21.19 -20.31
N GLU A 336 -8.89 21.65 -19.06
CA GLU A 336 -7.68 21.63 -18.24
C GLU A 336 -7.66 20.46 -17.25
N GLY A 337 -8.67 19.57 -17.29
CA GLY A 337 -8.79 18.36 -16.47
C GLY A 337 -9.45 18.56 -15.11
N TRP A 338 -9.96 19.75 -14.81
CA TRP A 338 -10.57 20.03 -13.51
C TRP A 338 -11.92 19.35 -13.33
N LEU A 339 -12.14 18.80 -12.14
CA LEU A 339 -13.36 18.17 -11.66
C LEU A 339 -13.74 18.78 -10.30
N ASP A 340 -15.02 19.09 -10.10
CA ASP A 340 -15.51 19.57 -8.81
C ASP A 340 -15.47 18.45 -7.76
N ILE A 341 -15.10 18.80 -6.53
CA ILE A 341 -15.15 17.87 -5.39
C ILE A 341 -16.62 17.69 -4.97
N ILE A 342 -17.06 16.45 -4.80
CA ILE A 342 -18.44 16.13 -4.40
C ILE A 342 -18.53 16.11 -2.87
N CYS A 343 -19.46 16.89 -2.31
CA CYS A 343 -19.67 17.00 -0.85
C CYS A 343 -20.57 15.93 -0.24
N ASP A 344 -21.53 15.41 -1.01
CA ASP A 344 -22.68 14.66 -0.47
C ASP A 344 -22.52 13.13 -0.55
N SER A 345 -21.35 12.63 -0.95
CA SER A 345 -21.11 11.19 -0.97
C SER A 345 -20.66 10.70 0.41
N ASP A 346 -21.57 10.07 1.14
CA ASP A 346 -21.22 9.17 2.26
C ASP A 346 -20.06 8.26 1.78
N PRO A 347 -18.87 8.30 2.43
CA PRO A 347 -17.64 7.77 1.88
C PRO A 347 -17.62 6.25 2.00
N VAL A 348 -18.45 5.56 1.23
CA VAL A 348 -18.41 4.09 1.16
C VAL A 348 -17.05 3.61 0.61
N MET A 349 -16.25 4.49 -0.02
CA MET A 349 -14.87 4.22 -0.45
C MET A 349 -13.90 5.42 -0.35
N GLY A 350 -14.11 6.38 0.55
CA GLY A 350 -13.06 7.34 0.95
C GLY A 350 -12.45 8.31 -0.09
N GLY A 351 -12.87 8.34 -1.37
CA GLY A 351 -12.46 9.41 -2.29
C GLY A 351 -12.59 9.08 -3.79
N LEU A 352 -11.95 9.94 -4.60
CA LEU A 352 -11.99 9.99 -6.07
C LEU A 352 -11.86 8.62 -6.73
N TYR A 353 -12.76 8.30 -7.66
CA TYR A 353 -12.56 7.25 -8.66
C TYR A 353 -12.31 7.88 -10.05
N TYR A 354 -11.18 7.57 -10.70
CA TYR A 354 -10.91 8.00 -12.09
C TYR A 354 -10.46 6.83 -12.97
N PRO A 355 -11.20 6.47 -14.04
CA PRO A 355 -10.78 5.42 -14.98
C PRO A 355 -9.88 6.01 -16.07
N TRP A 356 -8.58 5.78 -15.97
CA TRP A 356 -7.60 6.22 -16.96
C TRP A 356 -7.53 5.24 -18.13
N ASN A 357 -7.82 5.71 -19.35
CA ASN A 357 -7.61 4.92 -20.56
C ASN A 357 -6.14 4.97 -20.99
N THR A 358 -5.46 3.82 -20.93
CA THR A 358 -4.04 3.70 -21.27
C THR A 358 -3.77 3.03 -22.61
N GLY A 359 -4.79 2.64 -23.37
CA GLY A 359 -4.62 1.73 -24.52
C GLY A 359 -3.67 2.19 -25.65
N ASP A 360 -3.33 3.47 -25.71
CA ASP A 360 -2.38 4.09 -26.64
C ASP A 360 -1.00 4.38 -26.01
N LYS A 361 -0.75 3.93 -24.77
CA LYS A 361 0.42 4.27 -23.95
C LYS A 361 1.19 3.03 -23.55
N ASN A 362 2.51 3.20 -23.40
CA ASN A 362 3.44 2.18 -22.90
C ASN A 362 4.63 2.89 -22.24
N GLY A 363 5.25 2.25 -21.25
CA GLY A 363 6.43 2.78 -20.55
C GLY A 363 6.13 3.28 -19.14
N LYS A 364 7.08 4.01 -18.56
CA LYS A 364 7.04 4.44 -17.16
C LYS A 364 6.41 5.82 -17.03
N TYR A 365 5.46 5.96 -16.11
CA TYR A 365 4.70 7.19 -15.87
C TYR A 365 4.68 7.54 -14.38
N SER A 366 4.49 8.82 -14.08
CA SER A 366 4.12 9.31 -12.75
C SER A 366 2.71 9.87 -12.78
N LEU A 367 1.89 9.50 -11.81
CA LEU A 367 0.54 10.00 -11.60
C LEU A 367 0.52 10.93 -10.39
N ARG A 368 -0.23 12.02 -10.45
CA ARG A 368 -0.44 12.91 -9.29
C ARG A 368 -1.82 13.54 -9.32
N LEU A 369 -2.26 13.99 -8.17
CA LEU A 369 -3.39 14.90 -7.99
C LEU A 369 -2.90 16.34 -7.81
N THR A 370 -3.63 17.27 -8.42
CA THR A 370 -3.54 18.70 -8.14
C THR A 370 -4.92 19.18 -7.69
N VAL A 371 -4.99 19.86 -6.55
CA VAL A 371 -6.24 20.30 -5.93
C VAL A 371 -6.22 21.81 -5.72
N GLU A 372 -7.31 22.49 -6.06
CA GLU A 372 -7.47 23.92 -5.87
C GLU A 372 -8.34 24.21 -4.63
N ASP A 373 -7.81 25.04 -3.74
CA ASP A 373 -8.53 25.50 -2.56
C ASP A 373 -9.57 26.59 -2.86
N VAL A 374 -10.38 26.95 -1.86
CA VAL A 374 -11.38 28.02 -2.01
C VAL A 374 -10.75 29.40 -2.29
N GLY A 375 -9.48 29.61 -1.94
CA GLY A 375 -8.70 30.81 -2.23
C GLY A 375 -8.10 30.85 -3.64
N GLY A 376 -8.13 29.74 -4.38
CA GLY A 376 -7.54 29.59 -5.71
C GLY A 376 -6.07 29.15 -5.72
N THR A 377 -5.53 28.67 -4.59
CA THR A 377 -4.18 28.11 -4.54
C THR A 377 -4.21 26.64 -4.94
N GLU A 378 -3.26 26.20 -5.75
CA GLU A 378 -3.10 24.81 -6.16
C GLU A 378 -2.12 24.06 -5.24
N HIS A 379 -2.53 22.87 -4.82
CA HIS A 379 -1.80 21.94 -3.97
C HIS A 379 -1.56 20.65 -4.74
N VAL A 380 -0.30 20.21 -4.80
CA VAL A 380 0.11 19.05 -5.62
C VAL A 380 0.55 17.92 -4.70
N SER A 381 -0.06 16.75 -4.89
CA SER A 381 0.28 15.52 -4.16
C SER A 381 1.61 14.90 -4.61
N SER A 382 2.16 14.02 -3.77
CA SER A 382 3.31 13.17 -4.13
C SER A 382 2.97 12.29 -5.33
N PRO A 383 3.89 12.17 -6.32
CA PRO A 383 3.62 11.38 -7.51
C PRO A 383 3.74 9.87 -7.24
N VAL A 384 2.80 9.09 -7.77
CA VAL A 384 2.85 7.62 -7.80
C VAL A 384 3.44 7.15 -9.11
N VAL A 385 4.47 6.31 -9.06
CA VAL A 385 5.13 5.75 -10.25
C VAL A 385 4.41 4.49 -10.70
N VAL A 386 4.16 4.34 -12.01
CA VAL A 386 3.55 3.15 -12.60
C VAL A 386 4.20 2.81 -13.95
N VAL A 387 4.27 1.53 -14.28
CA VAL A 387 4.60 1.06 -15.63
C VAL A 387 3.32 0.69 -16.35
N ILE A 388 3.12 1.26 -17.53
CA ILE A 388 2.04 0.93 -18.44
C ILE A 388 2.57 -0.01 -19.52
N ASP A 389 1.86 -1.11 -19.75
CA ASP A 389 2.12 -2.06 -20.81
C ASP A 389 0.80 -2.49 -21.47
N ASN A 390 0.69 -2.21 -22.76
CA ASN A 390 -0.39 -2.61 -23.66
C ASN A 390 0.15 -3.45 -24.83
N ILE A 391 1.43 -3.84 -24.79
CA ILE A 391 2.04 -4.69 -25.81
C ILE A 391 1.70 -6.14 -25.47
N HIS A 392 1.24 -6.89 -26.47
CA HIS A 392 0.94 -8.31 -26.30
C HIS A 392 2.22 -9.15 -26.46
N PRO A 393 2.33 -10.28 -25.74
CA PRO A 393 3.47 -11.18 -25.87
C PRO A 393 3.59 -11.74 -27.28
N ASN A 394 4.81 -12.05 -27.71
CA ASN A 394 5.06 -12.74 -28.98
C ASN A 394 4.87 -14.25 -28.80
N ALA A 395 4.04 -14.86 -29.66
CA ALA A 395 3.90 -16.31 -29.79
C ALA A 395 4.15 -16.70 -31.25
N THR A 396 5.18 -17.50 -31.51
CA THR A 396 5.45 -18.10 -32.82
C THR A 396 5.76 -19.59 -32.66
N LEU A 397 5.10 -20.44 -33.44
CA LEU A 397 5.30 -21.89 -33.49
C LEU A 397 5.68 -22.29 -34.91
N SER A 398 6.69 -23.15 -35.04
CA SER A 398 7.10 -23.70 -36.34
C SER A 398 7.50 -25.17 -36.21
N LEU A 399 6.95 -26.02 -37.07
CA LEU A 399 7.36 -27.43 -37.18
C LEU A 399 8.52 -27.57 -38.19
N LEU A 400 9.52 -28.39 -37.84
CA LEU A 400 10.73 -28.58 -38.65
C LEU A 400 10.74 -29.91 -39.40
N SER A 401 10.20 -30.96 -38.79
CA SER A 401 10.19 -32.33 -39.35
C SER A 401 8.83 -32.73 -39.93
N THR A 402 7.83 -31.86 -39.85
CA THR A 402 6.44 -32.15 -40.24
C THR A 402 5.93 -31.08 -41.19
N PRO A 403 5.39 -31.43 -42.36
CA PRO A 403 4.69 -30.48 -43.21
C PRO A 403 3.45 -29.96 -42.47
N ASN A 404 3.20 -28.64 -42.49
CA ASN A 404 1.96 -28.08 -41.97
C ASN A 404 0.77 -28.69 -42.74
N CYS A 405 -0.24 -29.18 -42.01
CA CYS A 405 -1.35 -29.98 -42.52
C CYS A 405 -0.92 -31.31 -43.19
N GLY A 406 0.26 -31.83 -42.87
CA GLY A 406 0.79 -33.08 -43.42
C GLY A 406 0.45 -34.33 -42.59
N ASP A 407 0.65 -35.49 -43.20
CA ASP A 407 0.49 -36.79 -42.57
C ASP A 407 1.85 -37.34 -42.10
N ILE A 408 1.94 -37.78 -40.84
CA ILE A 408 3.10 -38.49 -40.29
C ILE A 408 2.66 -39.80 -39.64
N LYS A 409 3.59 -40.73 -39.42
CA LYS A 409 3.26 -42.05 -38.85
C LYS A 409 3.34 -42.02 -37.33
N ILE A 410 2.50 -42.80 -36.66
CA ILE A 410 2.63 -43.04 -35.22
C ILE A 410 4.03 -43.58 -34.90
N GLY A 411 4.68 -42.98 -33.91
CA GLY A 411 6.07 -43.27 -33.55
C GLY A 411 7.09 -42.32 -34.16
N ASP A 412 6.69 -41.52 -35.16
CA ASP A 412 7.52 -40.43 -35.66
C ASP A 412 7.75 -39.39 -34.56
N THR A 413 8.95 -38.81 -34.57
CA THR A 413 9.31 -37.75 -33.65
C THR A 413 9.03 -36.39 -34.28
N VAL A 414 8.14 -35.62 -33.67
CA VAL A 414 7.85 -34.25 -34.09
C VAL A 414 8.90 -33.32 -33.48
N THR A 415 9.55 -32.52 -34.31
CA THR A 415 10.50 -31.48 -33.89
C THR A 415 10.05 -30.12 -34.40
N GLY A 416 10.29 -29.08 -33.60
CA GLY A 416 9.88 -27.73 -33.93
C GLY A 416 10.61 -26.69 -33.11
N LYS A 417 10.30 -25.42 -33.38
CA LYS A 417 10.76 -24.26 -32.62
C LYS A 417 9.60 -23.41 -32.15
N ILE A 418 9.74 -22.87 -30.94
CA ILE A 418 8.85 -21.86 -30.40
C ILE A 418 9.60 -20.56 -30.09
N THR A 419 8.93 -19.43 -30.29
CA THR A 419 9.31 -18.14 -29.71
C THR A 419 8.15 -17.70 -28.84
N ALA A 420 8.45 -17.48 -27.57
CA ALA A 420 7.50 -17.06 -26.55
C ALA A 420 8.18 -16.00 -25.70
N THR A 421 8.04 -14.72 -26.09
CA THR A 421 8.83 -13.62 -25.51
C THR A 421 7.99 -12.39 -25.26
N ASP A 422 8.33 -11.67 -24.20
CA ASP A 422 7.74 -10.38 -23.82
C ASP A 422 8.65 -9.68 -22.79
N ASP A 423 8.69 -8.35 -22.77
CA ASP A 423 9.48 -7.61 -21.77
C ASP A 423 8.97 -7.83 -20.34
N HIS A 424 7.66 -8.10 -20.20
CA HIS A 424 6.99 -8.48 -18.97
C HIS A 424 6.48 -9.93 -19.04
N PHE A 425 7.24 -10.83 -19.66
CA PHE A 425 6.91 -12.25 -19.77
C PHE A 425 6.48 -12.88 -18.44
N TYR A 426 5.39 -13.66 -18.46
CA TYR A 426 4.93 -14.45 -17.31
C TYR A 426 5.14 -15.93 -17.53
N SER A 427 4.60 -16.47 -18.62
CA SER A 427 4.62 -17.91 -18.87
C SER A 427 4.30 -18.26 -20.32
N TYR A 428 4.61 -19.51 -20.68
CA TYR A 428 4.02 -20.15 -21.84
C TYR A 428 3.69 -21.60 -21.60
N LYS A 429 2.81 -22.13 -22.46
CA LYS A 429 2.44 -23.55 -22.50
C LYS A 429 2.41 -24.03 -23.95
N LEU A 430 3.16 -25.10 -24.23
CA LEU A 430 3.04 -25.85 -25.47
C LEU A 430 2.24 -27.13 -25.22
N SER A 431 1.09 -27.23 -25.85
CA SER A 431 0.13 -28.33 -25.64
C SER A 431 -0.41 -28.86 -26.96
N TYR A 432 -1.08 -30.00 -26.89
CA TYR A 432 -1.79 -30.56 -28.03
C TYR A 432 -3.25 -30.84 -27.70
N ARG A 433 -4.09 -30.80 -28.74
CA ARG A 433 -5.47 -31.28 -28.75
C ARG A 433 -5.63 -32.23 -29.93
N CYS A 434 -6.58 -33.16 -29.84
CA CYS A 434 -6.93 -33.99 -30.99
C CYS A 434 -8.44 -33.97 -31.27
N GLY A 435 -8.81 -34.36 -32.50
CA GLY A 435 -10.19 -34.39 -32.97
C GLY A 435 -11.07 -35.54 -32.44
N LEU A 436 -10.52 -36.48 -31.65
CA LEU A 436 -11.27 -37.60 -31.05
C LEU A 436 -11.88 -37.22 -29.68
N HIS A 437 -12.99 -37.88 -29.29
CA HIS A 437 -13.61 -37.76 -27.97
C HIS A 437 -12.71 -38.40 -26.87
N PRO A 438 -12.67 -37.89 -25.61
CA PRO A 438 -11.54 -37.94 -24.67
C PRO A 438 -11.10 -39.32 -24.14
N PRO A 439 -9.90 -39.38 -23.49
CA PRO A 439 -9.00 -38.27 -23.16
C PRO A 439 -8.05 -37.91 -24.31
N CYS A 440 -8.02 -36.64 -24.72
CA CYS A 440 -7.13 -36.17 -25.79
C CYS A 440 -6.56 -34.72 -25.73
N PRO A 441 -6.54 -34.02 -24.57
CA PRO A 441 -5.61 -32.91 -24.38
C PRO A 441 -4.39 -33.34 -23.57
N GLY A 442 -3.21 -32.86 -23.96
CA GLY A 442 -1.96 -33.08 -23.22
C GLY A 442 -0.95 -31.96 -23.39
N SER A 443 0.14 -32.04 -22.64
CA SER A 443 1.25 -31.08 -22.73
C SER A 443 2.41 -31.68 -23.51
N ILE A 444 3.02 -30.88 -24.38
CA ILE A 444 4.27 -31.24 -25.08
C ILE A 444 5.48 -30.81 -24.25
N LEU A 445 5.43 -29.57 -23.74
CA LEU A 445 6.39 -29.05 -22.79
C LEU A 445 5.71 -28.80 -21.44
N PRO A 446 6.45 -28.90 -20.32
CA PRO A 446 5.96 -28.37 -19.07
C PRO A 446 5.72 -26.86 -19.20
N VAL A 447 4.82 -26.33 -18.37
CA VAL A 447 4.60 -24.87 -18.30
C VAL A 447 5.90 -24.22 -17.85
N ARG A 448 6.45 -23.31 -18.67
CA ARG A 448 7.56 -22.44 -18.27
C ARG A 448 6.96 -21.18 -17.67
N LYS A 449 7.41 -20.82 -16.47
CA LYS A 449 7.15 -19.52 -15.85
C LYS A 449 8.41 -18.69 -15.86
N TYR A 450 8.23 -17.39 -15.78
CA TYR A 450 9.33 -16.45 -15.61
C TYR A 450 10.06 -16.71 -14.28
N ALA A 451 11.38 -16.50 -14.27
CA ALA A 451 12.20 -16.68 -13.07
C ALA A 451 12.36 -15.39 -12.24
N ASN A 452 12.44 -14.24 -12.92
CA ASN A 452 12.59 -12.90 -12.34
C ASN A 452 12.29 -11.84 -13.41
N VAL A 453 12.29 -10.55 -13.04
CA VAL A 453 11.93 -9.44 -13.95
C VAL A 453 12.84 -9.25 -15.18
N SER A 454 14.02 -9.89 -15.24
CA SER A 454 14.88 -9.88 -16.43
C SER A 454 14.62 -11.03 -17.40
N ASP A 455 13.78 -12.00 -17.01
CA ASP A 455 13.40 -13.12 -17.85
C ASP A 455 12.34 -12.70 -18.87
N GLN A 456 12.76 -12.59 -20.13
CA GLN A 456 11.92 -12.15 -21.25
C GLN A 456 11.32 -13.31 -22.05
N GLY A 457 11.36 -14.54 -21.53
CA GLY A 457 10.91 -15.73 -22.27
C GLY A 457 12.01 -16.40 -23.10
N ASP A 458 11.61 -17.28 -24.02
CA ASP A 458 12.54 -18.02 -24.88
C ASP A 458 12.31 -17.70 -26.36
N ALA A 459 13.39 -17.37 -27.07
CA ALA A 459 13.37 -17.15 -28.51
C ALA A 459 13.96 -18.35 -29.28
N GLY A 460 13.18 -18.94 -30.19
CA GLY A 460 13.63 -20.05 -31.02
C GLY A 460 13.97 -21.35 -30.27
N LEU A 461 13.37 -21.56 -29.10
CA LEU A 461 13.56 -22.78 -28.31
C LEU A 461 13.11 -23.99 -29.12
N THR A 462 13.99 -24.99 -29.23
CA THR A 462 13.69 -26.23 -29.95
C THR A 462 12.98 -27.22 -29.02
N PHE A 463 11.95 -27.89 -29.53
CA PHE A 463 11.26 -28.97 -28.82
C PHE A 463 11.26 -30.26 -29.62
N THR A 464 11.01 -31.36 -28.92
CA THR A 464 10.90 -32.71 -29.49
C THR A 464 9.76 -33.44 -28.80
N TRP A 465 8.90 -34.09 -29.58
CA TRP A 465 7.72 -34.78 -29.08
C TRP A 465 7.60 -36.17 -29.72
N ASN A 466 7.57 -37.21 -28.88
CA ASN A 466 7.38 -38.58 -29.31
C ASN A 466 5.88 -38.90 -29.40
N THR A 467 5.45 -39.41 -30.57
CA THR A 467 4.04 -39.72 -30.87
C THR A 467 3.67 -41.20 -30.70
N THR A 468 4.57 -42.04 -30.20
CA THR A 468 4.40 -43.51 -30.11
C THR A 468 3.09 -43.94 -29.43
N ASP A 469 2.68 -43.24 -28.37
CA ASP A 469 1.52 -43.62 -27.55
C ASP A 469 0.23 -42.86 -27.94
N LEU A 470 0.22 -42.19 -29.09
CA LEU A 470 -0.90 -41.37 -29.53
C LEU A 470 -1.77 -42.12 -30.55
N PRO A 471 -3.12 -42.02 -30.45
CA PRO A 471 -4.01 -42.65 -31.43
C PRO A 471 -3.94 -41.94 -32.80
N PRO A 472 -4.27 -42.65 -33.90
CA PRO A 472 -4.42 -42.01 -35.21
C PRO A 472 -5.51 -40.93 -35.14
N CYS A 473 -5.15 -39.67 -35.41
CA CYS A 473 -6.04 -38.52 -35.30
C CYS A 473 -5.44 -37.27 -35.99
N GLY A 474 -6.24 -36.24 -36.19
CA GLY A 474 -5.74 -34.88 -36.42
C GLY A 474 -5.36 -34.23 -35.09
N TYR A 475 -4.17 -33.66 -35.03
CA TYR A 475 -3.61 -32.98 -33.86
C TYR A 475 -3.45 -31.49 -34.14
N GLU A 476 -3.91 -30.68 -33.18
CA GLU A 476 -3.61 -29.25 -33.06
C GLU A 476 -2.50 -29.11 -32.02
N ILE A 477 -1.34 -28.60 -32.42
CA ILE A 477 -0.32 -28.10 -31.49
C ILE A 477 -0.64 -26.63 -31.23
N ARG A 478 -0.66 -26.26 -29.95
CA ARG A 478 -1.04 -24.94 -29.48
C ARG A 478 0.02 -24.39 -28.56
N LEU A 479 0.61 -23.26 -28.95
CA LEU A 479 1.48 -22.43 -28.12
C LEU A 479 0.66 -21.25 -27.57
N GLU A 480 0.49 -21.18 -26.26
CA GLU A 480 -0.10 -20.02 -25.58
C GLU A 480 0.99 -19.32 -24.76
N VAL A 481 1.05 -17.99 -24.86
CA VAL A 481 2.04 -17.14 -24.17
C VAL A 481 1.31 -16.00 -23.44
N TRP A 482 1.74 -15.73 -22.21
CA TRP A 482 1.16 -14.72 -21.32
C TRP A 482 2.22 -13.77 -20.78
N ASP A 483 1.85 -12.50 -20.61
CA ASP A 483 2.62 -11.48 -19.89
C ASP A 483 2.11 -11.32 -18.43
N ARG A 484 2.74 -10.41 -17.68
CA ARG A 484 2.46 -10.16 -16.26
C ARG A 484 1.45 -9.04 -16.02
N THR A 485 0.98 -8.38 -17.08
CA THR A 485 0.20 -7.14 -17.03
C THR A 485 -1.14 -7.29 -16.30
N ILE A 486 -1.45 -6.34 -15.41
CA ILE A 486 -2.78 -6.18 -14.82
C ILE A 486 -3.64 -5.42 -15.83
N VAL A 487 -4.52 -6.13 -16.51
CA VAL A 487 -5.36 -5.56 -17.58
C VAL A 487 -6.75 -5.26 -17.03
N ASN A 488 -7.21 -4.01 -17.16
CA ASN A 488 -8.54 -3.59 -16.71
C ASN A 488 -8.79 -3.83 -15.21
N ASN A 489 -7.84 -3.44 -14.36
CA ASN A 489 -7.92 -3.49 -12.89
C ASN A 489 -8.05 -4.89 -12.31
N GLY A 490 -7.69 -5.92 -13.06
CA GLY A 490 -7.88 -7.29 -12.67
C GLY A 490 -6.85 -8.23 -13.26
N ARG A 491 -6.67 -9.35 -12.58
CA ARG A 491 -5.88 -10.48 -13.03
C ARG A 491 -6.58 -11.77 -12.61
N GLY A 492 -6.70 -12.76 -13.51
CA GLY A 492 -7.42 -14.00 -13.22
C GLY A 492 -6.62 -14.99 -12.36
N TRP A 493 -7.32 -15.79 -11.52
CA TRP A 493 -6.77 -16.79 -10.60
C TRP A 493 -6.43 -18.15 -11.22
N ALA A 494 -5.80 -18.22 -12.40
CA ALA A 494 -5.44 -19.54 -12.92
C ALA A 494 -4.12 -19.61 -13.70
N GLU A 495 -3.47 -20.75 -13.49
CA GLU A 495 -2.31 -21.19 -14.24
C GLU A 495 -2.74 -21.65 -15.65
N PRO A 496 -1.93 -21.41 -16.69
CA PRO A 496 -0.58 -20.87 -16.62
C PRO A 496 -0.51 -19.33 -16.63
N GLY A 497 -1.62 -18.58 -16.66
CA GLY A 497 -1.62 -17.12 -16.55
C GLY A 497 -2.87 -16.43 -17.10
N TYR A 498 -3.15 -15.21 -16.62
CA TYR A 498 -4.21 -14.32 -17.14
C TYR A 498 -3.67 -12.90 -17.16
N ALA A 499 -3.53 -12.34 -18.35
CA ALA A 499 -3.13 -10.97 -18.69
C ALA A 499 -3.32 -10.81 -20.22
N HIS A 500 -2.44 -10.11 -20.94
CA HIS A 500 -2.39 -10.25 -22.40
C HIS A 500 -1.99 -11.68 -22.77
N ARG A 501 -2.65 -12.23 -23.78
CA ARG A 501 -2.38 -13.58 -24.28
C ARG A 501 -2.24 -13.55 -25.80
N SER A 502 -1.20 -14.21 -26.27
CA SER A 502 -1.00 -14.53 -27.68
C SER A 502 -0.98 -16.03 -27.88
N VAL A 503 -1.50 -16.49 -29.01
CA VAL A 503 -1.60 -17.91 -29.33
C VAL A 503 -1.21 -18.15 -30.77
N ASP A 504 -0.43 -19.19 -30.99
CA ASP A 504 -0.11 -19.71 -32.32
C ASP A 504 -0.39 -21.21 -32.38
N TYR A 505 -0.71 -21.70 -33.58
CA TYR A 505 -1.20 -23.05 -33.81
C TYR A 505 -0.53 -23.69 -35.03
N ASP A 506 -0.32 -25.00 -34.96
CA ASP A 506 0.04 -25.80 -36.13
C ASP A 506 -0.74 -27.14 -36.10
N PHE A 507 -0.92 -27.75 -37.26
CA PHE A 507 -1.79 -28.91 -37.44
C PHE A 507 -1.11 -30.01 -38.25
N PHE A 508 -1.36 -31.26 -37.88
CA PHE A 508 -0.95 -32.44 -38.66
C PHE A 508 -1.82 -33.65 -38.33
N CYS A 509 -1.73 -34.69 -39.16
CA CYS A 509 -2.43 -35.96 -38.95
C CYS A 509 -1.45 -37.07 -38.57
N LEU A 510 -1.82 -37.89 -37.58
CA LEU A 510 -1.16 -39.17 -37.28
C LEU A 510 -1.89 -40.31 -37.96
N GLU A 511 -1.15 -41.09 -38.75
CA GLU A 511 -1.63 -42.31 -39.37
C GLU A 511 -1.05 -43.55 -38.66
N ALA A 512 -1.82 -44.65 -38.68
CA ALA A 512 -1.33 -45.93 -38.19
C ALA A 512 -0.07 -46.38 -38.95
N PRO A 513 0.87 -47.11 -38.31
CA PRO A 513 1.92 -47.81 -39.03
C PRO A 513 1.27 -48.83 -39.98
N GLU A 514 1.79 -48.97 -41.20
CA GLU A 514 1.34 -49.99 -42.16
C GLU A 514 1.58 -51.42 -41.66
#